data_AF-A0A9P7EXF4-F1
#
_entry.id   AF-A0A9P7EXF4-F1
#
_cell.length_a   1.000
_cell.length_b   1.000
_cell.length_c   1.000
_cell.angle_alpha   90.00
_cell.angle_beta   90.00
_cell.angle_gamma   90.00
#
_symmetry.space_group_name_H-M   'P 1'
#
loop_
_entity.id
_entity.type
_entity.pdbx_description
1 polymer ?
#
loop_
_entity_poly.entity_id
_entity_poly.type
_entity_poly.pdbx_seq_one_letter_code
_entity_poly.pdbx_strand_id
1 'polypeptide(L)'
;VCAVCLGRNNHNFIDCSTDRLWDGVQPTVATRTNKQLLLRASNKPLCIDWQRSRCTSQSHDDRHICSGCLATTHGAQSCPRVQK
;
A
#
# COMPACT_ATOMS: atom_id res chain seq x y z
N VAL A 1 1.70 8.96 4.12
CA VAL A 1 0.60 8.14 3.55
C VAL A 1 0.76 6.73 4.03
N CYS A 2 -0.29 6.15 4.59
CA CYS A 2 -0.32 4.74 4.92
C CYS A 2 -0.47 3.90 3.65
N ALA A 3 0.35 2.87 3.47
CA ALA A 3 0.21 1.97 2.33
C ALA A 3 -1.04 1.08 2.39
N VAL A 4 -1.71 0.98 3.55
CA VAL A 4 -2.90 0.12 3.75
C VAL A 4 -4.18 0.92 3.48
N CYS A 5 -4.48 1.96 4.25
CA CYS A 5 -5.68 2.80 4.03
C CYS A 5 -5.51 3.94 3.03
N LEU A 6 -4.30 4.20 2.51
CA LEU A 6 -3.99 5.39 1.71
C LEU A 6 -4.31 6.72 2.42
N GLY A 7 -4.50 6.69 3.74
CA GLY A 7 -4.75 7.88 4.56
C GLY A 7 -3.47 8.60 4.96
N ARG A 8 -3.62 9.89 5.24
CA ARG A 8 -2.61 10.76 5.90
C ARG A 8 -2.82 10.84 7.41
N ASN A 9 -3.89 10.22 7.93
CA ASN A 9 -4.21 10.16 9.36
C ASN A 9 -3.02 9.71 10.21
N ASN A 10 -2.84 10.35 11.37
CA ASN A 10 -1.79 10.02 12.32
C ASN A 10 -2.15 8.71 13.04
N HIS A 11 -1.66 7.59 12.51
CA HIS A 11 -1.74 6.28 13.14
C HIS A 11 -0.43 5.53 12.91
N ASN A 12 -0.22 4.46 13.67
CA ASN A 12 0.94 3.61 13.47
C ASN A 12 0.84 2.89 12.10
N PHE A 13 1.56 3.40 11.11
CA PHE A 13 1.56 2.82 9.77
C PHE A 13 2.05 1.38 9.76
N ILE A 14 2.98 1.01 10.66
CA ILE A 14 3.62 -0.31 10.72
C ILE A 14 2.63 -1.39 11.14
N ASP A 15 1.63 -1.02 11.94
CA ASP A 15 0.61 -1.91 12.49
C ASP A 15 -0.80 -1.56 11.98
N CYS A 16 -0.88 -0.87 10.83
CA CYS A 16 -2.16 -0.52 10.23
C CYS A 16 -2.90 -1.78 9.76
N SER A 17 -3.98 -2.13 10.47
CA SER A 17 -4.82 -3.32 10.22
C SER A 17 -6.19 -3.00 9.62
N THR A 18 -6.40 -1.76 9.17
CA THR A 18 -7.67 -1.32 8.58
C THR A 18 -8.06 -2.13 7.35
N ASP A 19 -9.34 -2.46 7.29
CA ASP A 19 -10.00 -3.15 6.19
C ASP A 19 -10.58 -2.17 5.16
N ARG A 20 -10.61 -0.87 5.47
CA ARG A 20 -11.11 0.19 4.59
C ARG A 20 -10.07 1.29 4.32
N LEU A 21 -10.20 1.92 3.15
CA LEU A 21 -9.47 3.13 2.78
C LEU A 21 -9.86 4.31 3.70
N TRP A 22 -9.13 5.41 3.59
CA TRP A 22 -9.36 6.63 4.38
C TRP A 22 -10.77 7.22 4.26
N ASP A 23 -11.47 6.94 3.16
CA ASP A 23 -12.84 7.37 2.91
C ASP A 23 -13.88 6.52 3.66
N GLY A 24 -13.48 5.38 4.23
CA GLY A 24 -14.38 4.43 4.88
C GLY A 24 -15.34 3.70 3.92
N VAL A 25 -15.28 3.99 2.62
CA VAL A 25 -16.19 3.45 1.60
C VAL A 25 -15.56 2.23 0.94
N GLN A 26 -14.33 2.38 0.47
CA GLN A 26 -13.66 1.35 -0.32
C GLN A 26 -12.87 0.40 0.57
N PRO A 27 -12.90 -0.92 0.31
CA PRO A 27 -12.06 -1.87 1.03
C PRO A 27 -10.57 -1.67 0.70
N THR A 28 -9.69 -1.99 1.64
CA THR A 28 -8.24 -2.02 1.40
C THR A 28 -7.87 -3.18 0.49
N VAL A 29 -6.96 -2.94 -0.45
CA VAL A 29 -6.47 -3.98 -1.36
C VAL A 29 -5.24 -4.68 -0.79
N ALA A 30 -4.49 -3.99 0.07
CA ALA A 30 -3.37 -4.54 0.82
C ALA A 30 -3.69 -4.64 2.31
N THR A 31 -3.01 -5.56 2.98
CA THR A 31 -3.03 -5.72 4.44
C THR A 31 -1.60 -5.74 4.97
N ARG A 32 -1.44 -5.50 6.26
CA ARG A 32 -0.16 -5.59 6.94
C ARG A 32 -0.15 -6.79 7.87
N THR A 33 0.81 -7.68 7.68
CA THR A 33 0.98 -8.91 8.48
C THR A 33 2.45 -9.04 8.81
N ASN A 34 2.80 -9.19 10.11
CA ASN A 34 4.19 -9.33 10.57
C ASN A 34 5.14 -8.27 9.97
N LYS A 35 4.74 -6.99 9.97
CA LYS A 35 5.45 -5.84 9.38
C LYS A 35 5.57 -5.85 7.84
N GLN A 36 5.19 -6.94 7.17
CA GLN A 36 5.15 -7.05 5.71
C GLN A 36 3.84 -6.52 5.15
N LEU A 37 3.92 -5.91 3.97
CA LEU A 37 2.74 -5.47 3.22
C LEU A 37 2.39 -6.55 2.20
N LEU A 38 1.15 -7.07 2.26
CA LEU A 38 0.69 -8.16 1.41
C LEU A 38 -0.57 -7.74 0.65
N LEU A 39 -0.74 -8.20 -0.59
CA LEU A 39 -2.01 -8.09 -1.31
C LEU A 39 -3.04 -9.02 -0.69
N ARG A 40 -4.25 -8.53 -0.38
CA ARG A 40 -5.33 -9.37 0.18
C ARG A 40 -5.77 -10.48 -0.79
N ALA A 41 -5.79 -10.18 -2.09
CA ALA A 41 -6.29 -11.12 -3.11
C ALA A 41 -5.40 -12.37 -3.29
N SER A 42 -4.10 -12.25 -3.07
CA SER A 42 -3.12 -13.29 -3.42
C SER A 42 -2.11 -13.60 -2.32
N ASN A 43 -2.15 -12.88 -1.19
CA ASN A 43 -1.09 -12.85 -0.17
C ASN A 43 0.30 -12.55 -0.73
N LYS A 44 0.40 -11.98 -1.94
CA LYS A 44 1.68 -11.64 -2.55
C LYS A 44 2.33 -10.46 -1.81
N PRO A 45 3.62 -10.55 -1.46
CA PRO A 45 4.31 -9.44 -0.81
C PRO A 45 4.50 -8.25 -1.76
N LEU A 46 4.29 -7.06 -1.21
CA LEU A 46 4.53 -5.78 -1.86
C LEU A 46 5.80 -5.12 -1.33
N CYS A 47 6.49 -4.40 -2.21
CA CYS A 47 7.64 -3.60 -1.81
C CYS A 47 7.17 -2.35 -1.04
N ILE A 48 7.55 -2.23 0.24
CA ILE A 48 7.20 -1.08 1.08
C ILE A 48 7.90 0.18 0.58
N ASP A 49 9.15 0.07 0.13
CA ASP A 49 9.91 1.20 -0.40
C ASP A 49 9.31 1.69 -1.71
N TRP A 50 8.78 0.78 -2.55
CA TRP A 50 7.99 1.16 -3.72
C TRP A 50 6.75 1.99 -3.34
N GLN A 51 5.99 1.57 -2.32
CA GLN A 51 4.83 2.35 -1.85
C GLN A 51 5.18 3.75 -1.36
N ARG A 52 6.44 3.95 -0.93
CA ARG A 52 6.98 5.22 -0.43
C ARG A 52 7.76 6.00 -1.49
N SER A 53 7.78 5.55 -2.75
CA SER A 53 8.58 6.15 -3.83
C SER A 53 10.08 6.21 -3.50
N ARG A 54 10.60 5.21 -2.76
CA ARG A 54 12.02 5.10 -2.36
C ARG A 54 12.73 3.89 -2.98
N CYS A 55 12.05 3.10 -3.80
CA CYS A 55 12.63 1.95 -4.49
C CYS A 55 12.84 2.26 -5.97
N THR A 56 14.04 1.97 -6.48
CA THR A 56 14.41 2.06 -7.91
C THR A 56 15.01 0.75 -8.42
N SER A 57 15.06 -0.30 -7.60
CA SER A 57 15.69 -1.57 -7.95
C SER A 57 14.75 -2.44 -8.78
N GLN A 58 15.25 -2.91 -9.93
CA GLN A 58 14.51 -3.82 -10.81
C GLN A 58 14.51 -5.28 -10.37
N SER A 59 15.24 -5.61 -9.29
CA SER A 59 15.40 -6.99 -8.79
C SER A 59 14.09 -7.65 -8.33
N HIS A 60 13.06 -6.85 -8.06
CA HIS A 60 11.79 -7.31 -7.50
C HIS A 60 10.61 -6.46 -8.01
N ASP A 61 10.63 -6.13 -9.31
CA ASP A 61 9.57 -5.38 -10.00
C ASP A 61 8.21 -6.07 -9.90
N ASP A 62 8.20 -7.39 -9.74
CA ASP A 62 6.98 -8.16 -9.53
C ASP A 62 6.24 -7.75 -8.24
N ARG A 63 6.94 -7.12 -7.28
CA ARG A 63 6.38 -6.58 -6.03
C ARG A 63 6.08 -5.07 -6.10
N HIS A 64 6.41 -4.42 -7.21
CA HIS A 64 6.15 -2.99 -7.46
C HIS A 64 4.71 -2.77 -7.90
N ILE A 65 3.77 -3.14 -7.04
CA ILE A 65 2.33 -3.01 -7.30
C ILE A 65 1.76 -2.04 -6.28
N CYS A 66 1.06 -1.02 -6.75
CA CYS A 66 0.38 -0.03 -5.92
C CYS A 66 -0.65 -0.71 -5.01
N SER A 67 -0.52 -0.50 -3.71
CA SER A 67 -1.44 -1.08 -2.72
C SER A 67 -2.84 -0.46 -2.73
N GLY A 68 -3.04 0.63 -3.47
CA GLY A 68 -4.32 1.33 -3.56
C GLY A 68 -5.16 0.99 -4.79
N CYS A 69 -4.51 0.77 -5.94
CA CYS A 69 -5.19 0.57 -7.23
C CYS A 69 -4.60 -0.55 -8.09
N LEU A 70 -3.64 -1.33 -7.57
CA LEU A 70 -2.97 -2.43 -8.28
C LEU A 70 -2.14 -2.03 -9.50
N ALA A 71 -1.95 -0.75 -9.77
CA ALA A 71 -1.09 -0.27 -10.85
C ALA A 71 0.38 -0.58 -10.57
N THR A 72 1.16 -0.87 -11.62
CA THR A 72 2.61 -1.13 -11.52
C THR A 72 3.47 0.11 -11.80
N THR A 73 2.86 1.23 -12.16
CA THR A 73 3.56 2.45 -12.57
C THR A 73 3.90 3.38 -11.40
N HIS A 74 3.30 3.16 -10.23
CA HIS A 74 3.51 3.98 -9.04
C HIS A 74 3.24 3.20 -7.76
N GLY A 75 3.70 3.75 -6.63
CA GLY A 75 3.37 3.26 -5.29
C GLY A 75 2.22 4.04 -4.63
N ALA A 76 1.79 3.59 -3.45
CA ALA A 76 0.69 4.17 -2.66
C ALA A 76 0.76 5.69 -2.48
N GLN A 77 1.96 6.25 -2.30
CA GLN A 77 2.16 7.68 -2.09
C GLN A 77 1.67 8.53 -3.26
N SER A 78 1.80 8.03 -4.49
CA SER A 78 1.40 8.72 -5.72
C SER A 78 0.07 8.19 -6.26
N CYS A 79 -0.65 7.37 -5.48
CA CYS A 79 -1.90 6.78 -5.90
C CYS A 79 -3.01 7.85 -5.95
N PRO A 80 -3.83 7.92 -7.02
CA PRO A 80 -4.97 8.84 -7.09
C PRO A 80 -6.01 8.65 -5.98
N ARG A 81 -6.06 7.46 -5.38
CA ARG A 81 -6.95 7.11 -4.26
C ARG A 81 -6.42 7.58 -2.90
N VAL A 82 -5.25 8.21 -2.86
CA VAL A 82 -4.68 8.74 -1.62
C VAL A 82 -5.50 9.91 -1.08
N GLN A 83 -5.59 10.03 0.23
CA GLN A 83 -6.14 11.22 0.87
C GLN A 83 -5.33 12.44 0.44
N LYS A 84 -6.01 13.44 -0.14
CA LYS A 84 -5.42 14.73 -0.50
C LYS A 84 -5.26 15.60 0.74
#